data_AF-A0A7S2V5V9-F1
#
_entry.id   AF-A0A7S2V5V9-F1
#
_cell.length_a   1.000
_cell.length_b   1.000
_cell.length_c   1.000
_cell.angle_alpha   90.00
_cell.angle_beta   90.00
_cell.angle_gamma   90.00
#
_symmetry.space_group_name_H-M   'P 1'
#
loop_
_entity.id
_entity.type
_entity.pdbx_description
1 polymer ?
#
loop_
_entity_poly.entity_id
_entity_poly.type
_entity_poly.pdbx_seq_one_letter_code
_entity_poly.pdbx_strand_id
1 'polypeptide(L)'
;LQETLDLASNNKKSKCVAVEDEGHGQCSPQMTLHTADVTNSTQVELMIQEIINSLGGIDILINNAGGAQQFKGPADHLDCSSLQSLLNLNVIGTHIVTSAVLKMA
;
A
#
# COMPACT_ATOMS: atom_id res chain seq x y z
N LEU A 1 -8.71 2.35 -14.56
CA LEU A 1 -8.43 0.97 -14.11
C LEU A 1 -6.99 0.99 -13.62
N GLN A 2 -6.66 0.84 -12.35
CA GLN A 2 -7.33 0.17 -11.24
C GLN A 2 -6.97 0.96 -9.98
N GLU A 3 -7.93 1.19 -9.09
CA GLU A 3 -7.61 1.44 -7.69
C GLU A 3 -6.85 0.22 -7.17
N THR A 4 -5.63 0.39 -6.67
CA THR A 4 -4.91 -0.70 -6.02
C THR A 4 -4.34 -0.20 -4.71
N LEU A 5 -4.92 -0.74 -3.64
CA LEU A 5 -4.47 -0.61 -2.26
C LEU A 5 -3.24 -1.48 -2.04
N ASP A 6 -2.17 -0.88 -1.53
CA ASP A 6 -1.16 -1.65 -0.81
C ASP A 6 -1.75 -2.00 0.56
N LEU A 7 -1.73 -3.28 0.91
CA LEU A 7 -2.25 -3.76 2.19
C LEU A 7 -1.10 -3.79 3.20
N ALA A 8 -1.24 -2.99 4.25
CA ALA A 8 -0.40 -3.04 5.43
C ALA A 8 -1.23 -3.61 6.59
N SER A 9 -0.73 -4.63 7.27
CA SER A 9 -1.38 -5.20 8.46
C SER A 9 -0.37 -5.33 9.60
N ASN A 10 -0.84 -5.11 10.83
CA ASN A 10 -0.08 -5.30 12.05
C ASN A 10 -0.84 -6.27 12.96
N ASN A 11 -0.15 -7.27 13.49
CA ASN A 11 -0.73 -8.31 14.35
C ASN A 11 -0.19 -8.23 15.80
N LYS A 12 0.63 -7.22 16.14
CA LYS A 12 1.07 -7.01 17.52
C LYS A 12 -0.01 -6.29 18.35
N LYS A 13 -0.85 -7.08 19.03
CA LYS A 13 -1.73 -6.68 20.16
C LYS A 13 -2.18 -5.21 20.07
N SER A 14 -2.94 -4.87 19.03
CA SER A 14 -3.64 -3.59 19.00
C SER A 14 -4.50 -3.51 20.25
N LYS A 15 -4.29 -2.45 21.03
CA LYS A 15 -5.10 -2.09 22.18
C LYS A 15 -6.56 -2.17 21.71
N CYS A 16 -7.34 -3.11 22.25
CA CYS A 16 -8.75 -3.22 21.89
C CYS A 16 -9.42 -1.89 22.18
N VAL A 17 -9.79 -1.17 21.12
CA VAL A 17 -10.84 -0.16 21.23
C VAL A 17 -12.09 -0.99 21.49
N ALA A 18 -12.54 -0.99 22.73
CA ALA A 18 -13.80 -1.61 23.11
C ALA A 18 -14.90 -0.91 22.32
N VAL A 19 -15.34 -1.56 21.24
CA VAL A 19 -16.65 -1.27 20.69
C VAL A 19 -17.60 -2.01 21.64
N GLU A 20 -18.50 -1.27 22.26
CA GLU A 20 -19.57 -1.83 23.07
C GLU A 20 -20.46 -2.68 22.17
N ASP A 21 -20.12 -3.97 22.05
CA ASP A 21 -21.01 -4.98 21.48
C ASP A 21 -21.32 -5.98 22.59
N GLU A 22 -22.61 -6.03 22.94
CA GLU A 22 -23.18 -6.87 23.99
C GLU A 22 -23.13 -8.33 23.55
N GLY A 23 -22.00 -9.00 23.85
CA GLY A 23 -21.90 -10.45 23.86
C GLY A 23 -20.80 -11.01 22.96
N HIS A 24 -19.83 -11.65 23.62
CA HIS A 24 -18.61 -12.30 23.10
C HIS A 24 -17.44 -11.31 22.91
N GLY A 25 -16.45 -11.38 23.81
CA GLY A 25 -15.23 -10.57 23.81
C GLY A 25 -14.27 -10.88 22.66
N GLN A 26 -14.75 -10.81 21.42
CA GLN A 26 -13.95 -10.89 20.20
C GLN A 26 -13.57 -9.47 19.77
N CYS A 27 -12.27 -9.16 19.82
CA CYS A 27 -11.75 -7.94 19.23
C CYS A 27 -11.90 -8.07 17.71
N SER A 28 -12.79 -7.28 17.10
CA SER A 28 -12.97 -7.25 15.65
C SER A 28 -11.66 -6.77 14.97
N PRO A 29 -11.30 -7.31 13.79
CA PRO A 29 -10.11 -6.84 13.10
C PRO A 29 -10.28 -5.36 12.75
N GLN A 30 -9.34 -4.53 13.19
CA GLN A 30 -9.31 -3.11 12.83
C GLN A 30 -8.93 -2.98 11.36
N MET A 31 -9.72 -2.21 10.60
CA MET A 31 -9.51 -1.95 9.18
C MET A 31 -9.50 -0.44 8.96
N THR A 32 -8.43 0.07 8.35
CA THR A 32 -8.33 1.45 7.89
C THR A 32 -8.15 1.46 6.38
N LEU A 33 -8.67 2.50 5.73
CA LEU A 33 -8.57 2.69 4.28
C LEU A 33 -7.77 3.96 4.02
N HIS A 34 -6.73 3.85 3.20
CA HIS A 34 -5.91 4.98 2.79
C HIS A 34 -5.73 4.96 1.28
N THR A 35 -5.69 6.14 0.67
CA THR A 35 -5.47 6.32 -0.77
C THR A 35 -4.14 7.02 -0.98
N ALA A 36 -3.26 6.43 -1.78
CA ALA A 36 -1.99 7.03 -2.18
C ALA A 36 -1.61 6.57 -3.58
N ASP A 37 -0.98 7.46 -4.35
CA ASP A 37 -0.23 7.08 -5.54
C ASP A 37 1.15 6.55 -5.11
N VAL A 38 1.38 5.25 -5.31
CA VAL A 38 2.63 4.57 -4.94
C VAL A 38 3.86 5.09 -5.67
N THR A 39 3.69 5.83 -6.77
CA THR A 39 4.78 6.49 -7.50
C THR A 39 5.12 7.87 -6.93
N ASN A 40 4.34 8.36 -5.96
CA ASN A 40 4.54 9.64 -5.29
C ASN A 40 5.03 9.42 -3.85
N SER A 41 6.32 9.67 -3.60
CA SER A 41 6.93 9.46 -2.29
C SER A 41 6.25 10.23 -1.16
N THR A 42 5.83 11.47 -1.40
CA THR A 42 5.16 12.28 -0.36
C THR A 42 3.83 11.68 0.07
N GLN A 43 3.02 11.19 -0.89
CA GLN A 43 1.75 10.54 -0.57
C GLN A 43 1.96 9.21 0.18
N VAL A 44 2.96 8.43 -0.24
CA VAL A 44 3.33 7.18 0.43
C VAL A 44 3.76 7.41 1.87
N GLU A 45 4.62 8.41 2.11
CA GLU A 45 5.09 8.76 3.46
C GLU A 45 3.94 9.18 4.39
N LEU A 46 3.02 10.02 3.90
CA LEU A 46 1.85 10.45 4.67
C LEU A 46 0.93 9.26 5.00
N MET A 47 0.65 8.39 4.02
CA MET A 47 -0.14 7.18 4.21
C MET A 47 0.47 6.26 5.27
N ILE A 48 1.78 5.97 5.19
CA ILE A 48 2.46 5.09 6.14
C ILE A 48 2.43 5.70 7.55
N GLN A 49 2.62 7.00 7.67
CA GLN A 49 2.53 7.69 8.96
C GLN A 49 1.14 7.55 9.59
N GLU A 50 0.06 7.69 8.82
CA GLU A 50 -1.31 7.48 9.29
C GLU A 50 -1.56 6.03 9.72
N ILE A 51 -1.05 5.05 8.97
CA ILE A 51 -1.15 3.63 9.30
C ILE A 51 -0.41 3.32 10.61
N ILE A 52 0.82 3.82 10.78
CA ILE A 52 1.59 3.60 12.02
C ILE A 52 0.89 4.26 13.21
N ASN A 53 0.36 5.48 13.04
CA ASN A 53 -0.35 6.18 14.11
C ASN A 53 -1.65 5.46 14.54
N SER A 54 -2.32 4.78 13.61
CA SER A 54 -3.59 4.08 13.88
C SER A 54 -3.40 2.65 14.36
N LEU A 55 -2.52 1.88 13.71
CA LEU A 55 -2.32 0.44 13.96
C LEU A 55 -1.08 0.15 14.83
N GLY A 56 -0.24 1.14 15.11
CA GLY A 56 0.96 1.01 15.95
C GLY A 56 2.19 0.42 15.25
N GLY A 57 2.14 0.24 13.93
CA GLY A 57 3.22 -0.35 13.13
C GLY A 57 2.73 -1.08 11.89
N ILE A 58 3.65 -1.72 11.16
CA ILE A 58 3.37 -2.56 9.98
C ILE A 58 4.23 -3.82 10.09
N ASP A 59 3.61 -5.00 10.21
CA ASP A 59 4.32 -6.29 10.22
C ASP A 59 4.34 -6.93 8.82
N ILE A 60 3.27 -6.72 8.05
CA ILE A 60 3.08 -7.30 6.73
C ILE A 60 2.82 -6.17 5.74
N LEU A 61 3.66 -6.06 4.72
CA LEU A 61 3.50 -5.16 3.58
C LEU A 61 3.24 -5.99 2.32
N ILE A 62 2.16 -5.67 1.60
CA ILE A 62 1.85 -6.24 0.30
C ILE A 62 1.89 -5.13 -0.75
N ASN A 63 2.95 -5.08 -1.55
CA ASN A 63 3.07 -4.19 -2.70
C ASN A 63 2.22 -4.76 -3.85
N ASN A 64 0.92 -4.45 -3.85
CA ASN A 64 -0.04 -4.99 -4.82
C ASN A 64 -0.36 -3.98 -5.93
N ALA A 65 -0.05 -2.70 -5.74
CA ALA A 65 -0.21 -1.70 -6.79
C ALA A 65 0.63 -2.05 -8.02
N GLY A 66 -0.06 -2.25 -9.15
CA GLY A 66 0.58 -2.68 -10.38
C GLY A 66 -0.33 -2.62 -11.60
N GLY A 67 0.30 -2.52 -12.76
CA GLY A 67 -0.36 -2.44 -14.06
C GLY A 67 0.33 -3.30 -15.10
N ALA A 68 -0.41 -3.66 -16.14
CA ALA A 68 0.12 -4.37 -17.30
C ALA A 68 0.11 -3.47 -18.54
N GLN A 69 0.99 -3.76 -19.49
CA GLN A 69 1.05 -3.03 -20.74
C GLN A 69 -0.23 -3.23 -21.55
N GLN A 70 -0.84 -2.12 -21.96
CA GLN A 70 -2.05 -2.14 -22.80
C GLN A 70 -1.72 -2.42 -24.28
N PHE A 71 -0.55 -1.98 -24.74
CA PHE A 71 -0.10 -2.21 -26.12
C PHE A 71 0.23 -3.69 -26.36
N LYS A 72 -0.34 -4.25 -27.44
CA LYS A 72 -0.19 -5.66 -27.84
C LYS A 72 0.43 -5.77 -29.23
N GLY A 73 1.65 -5.27 -29.41
CA GLY A 73 2.39 -5.35 -30.66
C GLY A 73 3.89 -5.59 -30.45
N PRO A 74 4.68 -5.58 -31.53
CA PRO A 74 6.13 -5.74 -31.47
C PRO A 74 6.80 -4.70 -30.57
N ALA A 75 7.88 -5.09 -29.90
CA ALA A 75 8.54 -4.25 -28.88
C ALA A 75 9.15 -2.95 -29.43
N ASP A 76 9.52 -2.91 -30.71
CA ASP A 76 10.04 -1.72 -31.40
C ASP A 76 8.98 -0.65 -31.69
N HIS A 77 7.69 -0.99 -31.55
CA HIS A 77 6.57 -0.06 -31.61
C HIS A 77 6.06 0.38 -30.24
N LEU A 78 6.67 -0.11 -29.16
CA LEU A 78 6.31 0.33 -27.82
C LEU A 78 6.84 1.74 -27.57
N ASP A 79 5.91 2.64 -27.24
CA ASP A 79 6.28 3.97 -26.82
C ASP A 79 7.05 3.96 -25.49
N CYS A 80 8.16 4.69 -25.44
CA CYS A 80 9.04 4.76 -24.27
C CYS A 80 8.32 5.29 -23.02
N SER A 81 7.37 6.23 -23.17
CA SER A 81 6.64 6.77 -22.02
C SER A 81 5.71 5.73 -21.40
N SER A 82 5.10 4.87 -22.22
CA SER A 82 4.27 3.75 -21.75
C SER A 82 5.10 2.74 -20.94
N LEU A 83 6.28 2.38 -21.42
CA LEU A 83 7.20 1.50 -20.68
C LEU A 83 7.67 2.17 -19.38
N GLN A 84 8.01 3.45 -19.44
CA GLN A 84 8.47 4.20 -18.27
C GLN A 84 7.38 4.28 -17.19
N SER A 85 6.12 4.51 -17.56
CA SER A 85 5.00 4.49 -16.60
C SER A 85 4.83 3.12 -15.93
N LEU A 86 4.97 2.02 -16.68
CA LEU A 86 4.89 0.67 -16.10
C LEU A 86 6.04 0.39 -15.14
N LEU A 87 7.27 0.78 -15.49
CA LEU A 87 8.43 0.63 -14.61
C LEU A 87 8.30 1.52 -13.37
N ASN A 88 7.82 2.75 -13.53
CA ASN A 88 7.59 3.65 -12.42
C ASN A 88 6.55 3.08 -11.45
N LEU A 89 5.46 2.50 -11.95
CA LEU A 89 4.43 1.88 -11.11
C LEU A 89 4.93 0.59 -10.43
N ASN A 90 5.37 -0.38 -11.22
CA ASN A 90 5.59 -1.75 -10.75
C ASN A 90 6.97 -1.97 -10.09
N VAL A 91 7.95 -1.11 -10.34
CA VAL A 91 9.32 -1.28 -9.85
C VAL A 91 9.70 -0.14 -8.91
N ILE A 92 9.60 1.11 -9.40
CA ILE A 92 9.98 2.26 -8.58
C ILE A 92 8.97 2.46 -7.45
N GLY A 93 7.66 2.33 -7.69
CA GLY A 93 6.61 2.43 -6.67
C GLY A 93 6.81 1.42 -5.54
N THR A 94 7.03 0.15 -5.87
CA THR A 94 7.37 -0.91 -4.90
C THR A 94 8.60 -0.56 -4.07
N HIS A 95 9.64 0.01 -4.69
CA HIS A 95 10.84 0.46 -3.98
C HIS A 95 10.55 1.64 -3.04
N ILE A 96 9.77 2.63 -3.47
CA ILE A 96 9.38 3.79 -2.66
C ILE A 96 8.64 3.32 -1.40
N VAL A 97 7.59 2.51 -1.56
CA VAL A 97 6.76 2.00 -0.46
C VAL A 97 7.58 1.17 0.50
N THR A 98 8.33 0.18 0.01
CA THR A 98 9.15 -0.69 0.85
C THR A 98 10.22 0.11 1.61
N SER A 99 10.89 1.06 0.94
CA SER A 99 11.90 1.90 1.58
C SER A 99 11.31 2.83 2.64
N ALA A 100 10.12 3.38 2.41
CA ALA A 100 9.45 4.23 3.38
C ALA A 100 9.02 3.44 4.62
N VAL A 101 8.43 2.25 4.46
CA VAL A 101 8.07 1.38 5.58
C VAL A 101 9.29 1.02 6.42
N LEU A 102 10.41 0.60 5.80
CA LEU A 102 11.63 0.22 6.51
C LEU A 102 12.31 1.38 7.26
N LYS A 103 12.12 2.62 6.81
CA LYS A 103 12.68 3.82 7.49
C LYS A 103 11.85 4.25 8.70
N MET A 104 10.56 3.90 8.72
CA MET A 104 9.59 4.36 9.71
C MET A 104 9.18 3.28 10.71
N ALA A 105 9.54 2.01 10.45
CA ALA A 105 9.32 0.87 11.33
C ALA A 105 10.34 0.78 12.48
#